data_AF-A0A0K1JJ39-F1
#
_entry.id   AF-A0A0K1JJ39-F1
#
_cell.length_a   1.000
_cell.length_b   1.000
_cell.length_c   1.000
_cell.angle_alpha   90.00
_cell.angle_beta   90.00
_cell.angle_gamma   90.00
#
_symmetry.space_group_name_H-M   'P 1'
#
loop_
_entity.id
_entity.type
_entity.pdbx_description
1 polymer ?
#
loop_
_entity_poly.entity_id
_entity_poly.type
_entity_poly.pdbx_seq_one_letter_code
_entity_poly.pdbx_strand_id
1 'polypeptide(L)'
;MLVVVCPGQGSQAPGFLSPWLEVPGFRDRLSWLSAVAEIDLVTHGTTSDAATIKDTAVAQPLIVASGLLTLLSLFEHPADGFRSVGAGAGHSVGEITAASAAGVMSAEQAMVLVRERGRQMAAASAARPTGMSAVLGGDADEVVAVIERHGLTPANINGAGQVVAAGTLEQLDALKADPPTKARVIPLPVAGAFHTEHMAPAVEVLSGYARAISTHDPRVPLVSNADGQVVHDSRTVLKRLVSQVSNPVRWDLCMETFESMGVTGLIEIPPAGTLTGLAKRALPGVELLALKTPDDLETAHRMVREHGSTETAMDPTWRLVIAPSKGVVSFDHSVEGTVVEPGSVVAEIATLRDRFTVTSAHGGRVIEWLVEDGDPVSPGQPLLRLHPQGA
;
A
#
# COMPACT_ATOMS: atom_id res chain seq x y z
N MET A 1 16.81 -0.97 -3.28
CA MET A 1 15.38 -0.70 -3.57
C MET A 1 14.76 0.18 -2.48
N LEU A 2 13.91 1.16 -2.85
CA LEU A 2 13.17 2.02 -1.94
C LEU A 2 11.81 1.43 -1.56
N VAL A 3 11.50 1.39 -0.27
CA VAL A 3 10.16 1.07 0.27
C VAL A 3 9.53 2.31 0.91
N VAL A 4 8.28 2.60 0.59
CA VAL A 4 7.51 3.66 1.27
C VAL A 4 6.46 3.02 2.17
N VAL A 5 6.50 3.36 3.46
CA VAL A 5 5.59 2.80 4.47
C VAL A 5 4.65 3.85 5.06
N CYS A 6 3.40 3.45 5.28
CA CYS A 6 2.33 4.29 5.80
C CYS A 6 1.99 3.92 7.24
N PRO A 7 2.07 4.86 8.21
CA PRO A 7 1.86 4.54 9.62
C PRO A 7 0.39 4.20 9.95
N GLY A 8 0.21 3.49 11.05
CA GLY A 8 -1.09 3.17 11.63
C GLY A 8 -1.51 4.12 12.76
N GLN A 9 -2.63 3.83 13.42
CA GLN A 9 -3.11 4.62 14.57
C GLN A 9 -2.13 4.58 15.76
N GLY A 10 -2.01 5.70 16.47
CA GLY A 10 -1.08 5.90 17.59
C GLY A 10 0.17 6.70 17.21
N SER A 11 0.32 7.01 15.93
CA SER A 11 1.41 7.81 15.35
C SER A 11 1.13 9.32 15.35
N GLN A 12 -0.15 9.71 15.29
CA GLN A 12 -0.60 11.10 15.24
C GLN A 12 -0.29 11.85 16.54
N ALA A 13 0.14 13.11 16.40
CA ALA A 13 0.44 14.01 17.50
C ALA A 13 -0.21 15.39 17.28
N PRO A 14 -0.56 16.15 18.33
CA PRO A 14 -1.14 17.48 18.17
C PRO A 14 -0.26 18.37 17.30
N GLY A 15 -0.86 19.05 16.33
CA GLY A 15 -0.17 20.02 15.48
C GLY A 15 0.76 19.44 14.40
N PHE A 16 0.79 18.13 14.18
CA PHE A 16 1.75 17.51 13.26
C PHE A 16 1.59 17.96 11.80
N LEU A 17 0.41 18.43 11.39
CA LEU A 17 0.18 18.98 10.05
C LEU A 17 0.44 20.49 9.93
N SER A 18 0.65 21.21 11.04
CA SER A 18 0.91 22.65 11.01
C SER A 18 2.01 23.07 10.03
N PRO A 19 3.21 22.46 10.03
CA PRO A 19 4.25 22.86 9.08
C PRO A 19 3.91 22.48 7.63
N TRP A 20 3.07 21.47 7.42
CA TRP A 20 2.65 21.04 6.08
C TRP A 20 1.64 21.99 5.44
N LEU A 21 0.87 22.75 6.23
CA LEU A 21 -0.10 23.71 5.69
C LEU A 21 0.56 24.87 4.93
N GLU A 22 1.85 25.12 5.16
CA GLU A 22 2.64 26.13 4.44
C GLU A 22 3.11 25.63 3.06
N VAL A 23 3.02 24.33 2.78
CA VAL A 23 3.34 23.77 1.46
C VAL A 23 2.24 24.19 0.47
N PRO A 24 2.59 24.77 -0.70
CA PRO A 24 1.61 25.26 -1.66
C PRO A 24 0.53 24.23 -2.03
N GLY A 25 -0.74 24.61 -1.86
CA GLY A 25 -1.90 23.78 -2.17
C GLY A 25 -2.22 22.66 -1.16
N PHE A 26 -1.39 22.45 -0.13
CA PHE A 26 -1.64 21.41 0.87
C PHE A 26 -2.93 21.70 1.65
N ARG A 27 -3.11 22.95 2.12
CA ARG A 27 -4.32 23.39 2.84
C ARG A 27 -5.59 23.19 2.02
N ASP A 28 -5.57 23.55 0.74
CA ASP A 28 -6.75 23.43 -0.13
C ASP A 28 -7.12 21.96 -0.35
N ARG A 29 -6.12 21.09 -0.58
CA ARG A 29 -6.34 19.66 -0.72
C ARG A 29 -6.80 19.02 0.60
N LEU A 30 -6.26 19.44 1.74
CA LEU A 30 -6.72 18.98 3.05
C LEU A 30 -8.17 19.40 3.32
N SER A 31 -8.55 20.62 2.90
CA SER A 31 -9.92 21.11 2.98
C SER A 31 -10.87 20.31 2.05
N TRP A 32 -10.40 19.93 0.86
CA TRP A 32 -11.13 19.03 -0.03
C TRP A 32 -11.36 17.65 0.61
N LEU A 33 -10.30 17.01 1.13
CA LEU A 33 -10.43 15.73 1.82
C LEU A 33 -11.26 15.83 3.11
N SER A 34 -11.27 16.99 3.77
CA SER A 34 -12.15 17.27 4.91
C SER A 34 -13.62 17.21 4.51
N ALA A 35 -13.98 17.80 3.36
CA ALA A 35 -15.34 17.75 2.84
C ALA A 35 -15.76 16.31 2.50
N VAL A 36 -14.87 15.52 1.88
CA VAL A 36 -15.13 14.11 1.55
C VAL A 36 -15.30 13.26 2.81
N ALA A 37 -14.43 13.46 3.79
CA ALA A 37 -14.45 12.73 5.05
C ALA A 37 -15.52 13.22 6.04
N GLU A 38 -16.20 14.34 5.76
CA GLU A 38 -17.12 15.01 6.69
C GLU A 38 -16.49 15.28 8.05
N ILE A 39 -15.20 15.61 8.07
CA ILE A 39 -14.38 15.81 9.28
C ILE A 39 -13.48 17.02 9.02
N ASP A 40 -13.34 17.92 9.99
CA ASP A 40 -12.44 19.07 9.89
C ASP A 40 -10.98 18.63 10.12
N LEU A 41 -10.35 18.10 9.07
CA LEU A 41 -8.98 17.59 9.13
C LEU A 41 -7.95 18.72 9.33
N VAL A 42 -8.28 19.96 8.93
CA VAL A 42 -7.42 21.12 9.15
C VAL A 42 -7.32 21.40 10.65
N THR A 43 -8.46 21.48 11.35
CA THR A 43 -8.50 21.68 12.80
C THR A 43 -7.88 20.51 13.55
N HIS A 44 -8.18 19.27 13.16
CA HIS A 44 -7.63 18.08 13.81
C HIS A 44 -6.14 17.88 13.56
N GLY A 45 -5.61 18.31 12.42
CA GLY A 45 -4.18 18.28 12.12
C GLY A 45 -3.35 19.36 12.80
N THR A 46 -3.99 20.41 13.35
CA THR A 46 -3.29 21.62 13.83
C THR A 46 -3.54 21.93 15.30
N THR A 47 -4.79 22.17 15.69
CA THR A 47 -5.13 22.78 16.99
C THR A 47 -5.84 21.83 17.96
N SER A 48 -6.39 20.72 17.46
CA SER A 48 -7.03 19.73 18.33
C SER A 48 -6.05 19.09 19.31
N ASP A 49 -6.54 18.77 20.49
CA ASP A 49 -5.75 18.13 21.54
C ASP A 49 -5.50 16.64 21.26
N ALA A 50 -4.61 16.05 22.07
CA ALA A 50 -4.22 14.65 21.94
C ALA A 50 -5.38 13.67 22.17
N ALA A 51 -6.39 14.03 22.96
CA ALA A 51 -7.53 13.16 23.23
C ALA A 51 -8.46 13.09 22.01
N THR A 52 -8.75 14.24 21.42
CA THR A 52 -9.58 14.38 20.21
C THR A 52 -9.01 13.58 19.05
N ILE A 53 -7.72 13.73 18.77
CA ILE A 53 -7.07 13.02 17.64
C ILE A 53 -6.76 11.55 17.96
N LYS A 54 -7.02 11.08 19.18
CA LYS A 54 -6.96 9.65 19.55
C LYS A 54 -8.31 8.94 19.37
N ASP A 55 -9.40 9.69 19.23
CA ASP A 55 -10.67 9.11 18.81
C ASP A 55 -10.46 8.40 17.46
N THR A 56 -10.79 7.11 17.41
CA THR A 56 -10.58 6.27 16.23
C THR A 56 -11.31 6.79 14.99
N ALA A 57 -12.47 7.43 15.14
CA ALA A 57 -13.24 7.99 14.03
C ALA A 57 -12.56 9.25 13.44
N VAL A 58 -11.74 9.95 14.23
CA VAL A 58 -10.96 11.13 13.79
C VAL A 58 -9.56 10.72 13.33
N ALA A 59 -8.88 9.87 14.10
CA ALA A 59 -7.50 9.47 13.89
C ALA A 59 -7.29 8.82 12.52
N GLN A 60 -8.17 7.89 12.14
CA GLN A 60 -8.00 7.13 10.91
C GLN A 60 -8.05 8.01 9.65
N PRO A 61 -9.10 8.83 9.42
CA PRO A 61 -9.11 9.78 8.30
C PRO A 61 -7.97 10.79 8.34
N LEU A 62 -7.60 11.28 9.53
CA LEU A 62 -6.51 12.24 9.68
C LEU A 62 -5.16 11.66 9.23
N ILE A 63 -4.86 10.42 9.63
CA ILE A 63 -3.64 9.71 9.24
C ILE A 63 -3.63 9.45 7.73
N VAL A 64 -4.74 8.94 7.17
CA VAL A 64 -4.80 8.66 5.72
C VAL A 64 -4.65 9.94 4.90
N ALA A 65 -5.40 11.00 5.23
CA ALA A 65 -5.28 12.28 4.52
C ALA A 65 -3.86 12.85 4.61
N SER A 66 -3.23 12.78 5.79
CA SER A 66 -1.84 13.25 5.95
C SER A 66 -0.88 12.49 5.04
N GLY A 67 -0.97 11.17 4.98
CA GLY A 67 -0.12 10.36 4.11
C GLY A 67 -0.36 10.63 2.63
N LEU A 68 -1.62 10.68 2.19
CA LEU A 68 -1.97 10.94 0.78
C LEU A 68 -1.45 12.30 0.28
N LEU A 69 -1.53 13.34 1.10
CA LEU A 69 -1.10 14.68 0.69
C LEU A 69 0.42 14.84 0.76
N THR A 70 1.07 14.26 1.76
CA THR A 70 2.53 14.37 1.92
C THR A 70 3.29 13.58 0.84
N LEU A 71 2.71 12.47 0.36
CA LEU A 71 3.22 11.73 -0.80
C LEU A 71 3.35 12.58 -2.06
N LEU A 72 2.51 13.61 -2.24
CA LEU A 72 2.61 14.53 -3.39
C LEU A 72 3.89 15.36 -3.36
N SER A 73 4.48 15.56 -2.17
CA SER A 73 5.73 16.31 -1.98
C SER A 73 6.95 15.38 -1.88
N LEU A 74 6.75 14.07 -1.73
CA LEU A 74 7.84 13.09 -1.58
C LEU A 74 8.71 12.98 -2.84
N PHE A 75 8.19 13.36 -4.00
CA PHE A 75 8.88 13.31 -5.28
C PHE A 75 9.00 14.72 -5.86
N GLU A 76 10.09 15.01 -6.58
CA GLU A 76 10.27 16.30 -7.26
C GLU A 76 9.14 16.56 -8.26
N HIS A 77 8.69 15.50 -8.95
CA HIS A 77 7.44 15.50 -9.71
C HIS A 77 6.55 14.32 -9.25
N PRO A 78 5.28 14.54 -8.88
CA PRO A 78 4.41 13.49 -8.33
C PRO A 78 4.27 12.24 -9.23
N ALA A 79 4.41 12.41 -10.55
CA ALA A 79 4.32 11.31 -11.50
C ALA A 79 5.49 10.31 -11.41
N ASP A 80 6.60 10.69 -10.78
CA ASP A 80 7.80 9.86 -10.67
C ASP A 80 7.65 8.78 -9.59
N GLY A 81 6.72 8.94 -8.66
CA GLY A 81 6.57 8.02 -7.52
C GLY A 81 6.39 6.56 -7.93
N PHE A 82 5.62 6.30 -8.99
CA PHE A 82 5.40 4.94 -9.50
C PHE A 82 6.63 4.30 -10.14
N ARG A 83 7.64 5.09 -10.50
CA ARG A 83 8.90 4.61 -11.09
C ARG A 83 9.97 4.42 -10.03
N SER A 84 9.98 5.29 -9.01
CA SER A 84 11.02 5.29 -7.99
C SER A 84 10.71 4.37 -6.81
N VAL A 85 9.45 4.10 -6.48
CA VAL A 85 9.10 3.24 -5.34
C VAL A 85 9.11 1.77 -5.75
N GLY A 86 9.92 0.96 -5.07
CA GLY A 86 10.00 -0.49 -5.33
C GLY A 86 8.91 -1.30 -4.63
N ALA A 87 8.43 -0.84 -3.47
CA ALA A 87 7.23 -1.38 -2.82
C ALA A 87 6.56 -0.36 -1.90
N GLY A 88 5.24 -0.47 -1.76
CA GLY A 88 4.43 0.25 -0.80
C GLY A 88 3.85 -0.70 0.25
N ALA A 89 3.76 -0.24 1.49
CA ALA A 89 3.06 -0.96 2.55
C ALA A 89 2.47 0.02 3.55
N GLY A 90 1.54 -0.44 4.38
CA GLY A 90 1.07 0.35 5.51
C GLY A 90 0.73 -0.53 6.69
N HIS A 91 0.74 0.06 7.89
CA HIS A 91 0.37 -0.65 9.12
C HIS A 91 -1.09 -0.36 9.45
N SER A 92 -1.92 -1.40 9.45
CA SER A 92 -3.37 -1.30 9.70
C SER A 92 -4.03 -0.25 8.79
N VAL A 93 -4.53 0.86 9.33
CA VAL A 93 -5.15 1.94 8.55
C VAL A 93 -4.21 2.49 7.46
N GLY A 94 -2.89 2.41 7.65
CA GLY A 94 -1.90 2.81 6.66
C GLY A 94 -2.00 2.01 5.35
N GLU A 95 -2.55 0.79 5.35
CA GLU A 95 -2.74 0.03 4.09
C GLU A 95 -3.69 0.75 3.13
N ILE A 96 -4.64 1.54 3.63
CA ILE A 96 -5.52 2.36 2.78
C ILE A 96 -4.71 3.45 2.06
N THR A 97 -3.81 4.12 2.78
CA THR A 97 -2.90 5.10 2.19
C THR A 97 -2.01 4.46 1.14
N ALA A 98 -1.39 3.32 1.46
CA ALA A 98 -0.52 2.59 0.53
C ALA A 98 -1.28 2.15 -0.72
N ALA A 99 -2.49 1.60 -0.57
CA ALA A 99 -3.31 1.16 -1.68
C ALA A 99 -3.70 2.32 -2.61
N SER A 100 -4.15 3.46 -2.06
CA SER A 100 -4.48 4.63 -2.88
C SER A 100 -3.25 5.24 -3.54
N ALA A 101 -2.11 5.30 -2.83
CA ALA A 101 -0.83 5.76 -3.37
C ALA A 101 -0.33 4.90 -4.53
N ALA A 102 -0.55 3.58 -4.49
CA ALA A 102 -0.24 2.65 -5.56
C ALA A 102 -1.26 2.68 -6.72
N GLY A 103 -2.29 3.53 -6.64
CA GLY A 103 -3.29 3.72 -7.69
C GLY A 103 -4.46 2.75 -7.63
N VAL A 104 -4.63 1.97 -6.55
CA VAL A 104 -5.71 0.99 -6.44
C VAL A 104 -7.08 1.65 -6.39
N MET A 105 -7.19 2.78 -5.69
CA MET A 105 -8.43 3.57 -5.57
C MET A 105 -8.10 5.07 -5.48
N SER A 106 -9.05 5.93 -5.81
CA SER A 106 -8.86 7.38 -5.71
C SER A 106 -8.70 7.82 -4.25
N ALA A 107 -8.12 9.00 -4.04
CA ALA A 107 -7.99 9.60 -2.71
C ALA A 107 -9.37 9.80 -2.06
N GLU A 108 -10.39 10.22 -2.83
CA GLU A 108 -11.75 10.41 -2.34
C GLU A 108 -12.38 9.07 -1.92
N GLN A 109 -12.22 8.01 -2.71
CA GLN A 109 -12.71 6.68 -2.36
C GLN A 109 -12.02 6.15 -1.09
N ALA A 110 -10.71 6.36 -0.98
CA ALA A 110 -9.94 6.03 0.22
C ALA A 110 -10.44 6.80 1.44
N MET A 111 -10.75 8.09 1.30
CA MET A 111 -11.28 8.94 2.37
C MET A 111 -12.69 8.52 2.83
N VAL A 112 -13.58 8.14 1.90
CA VAL A 112 -14.88 7.57 2.26
C VAL A 112 -14.71 6.24 2.99
N LEU A 113 -13.86 5.35 2.47
CA LEU A 113 -13.62 4.03 3.09
C LEU A 113 -13.04 4.16 4.50
N VAL A 114 -12.03 5.01 4.71
CA VAL A 114 -11.40 5.19 6.03
C VAL A 114 -12.31 5.91 7.02
N ARG A 115 -13.15 6.85 6.58
CA ARG A 115 -14.16 7.49 7.43
C ARG A 115 -15.10 6.44 7.99
N GLU A 116 -15.63 5.58 7.14
CA GLU A 116 -16.52 4.51 7.58
C GLU A 116 -15.76 3.47 8.41
N ARG A 117 -14.50 3.15 8.08
CA ARG A 117 -13.67 2.25 8.90
C ARG A 117 -13.50 2.77 10.32
N GLY A 118 -13.17 4.05 10.48
CA GLY A 118 -13.07 4.70 11.78
C GLY A 118 -14.40 4.67 12.55
N ARG A 119 -15.50 5.10 11.92
CA ARG A 119 -16.84 5.11 12.55
C ARG A 119 -17.29 3.71 12.98
N GLN A 120 -17.14 2.71 12.13
CA GLN A 120 -17.60 1.35 12.43
C GLN A 120 -16.72 0.64 13.46
N MET A 121 -15.40 0.86 13.46
CA MET A 121 -14.52 0.33 14.50
C MET A 121 -14.79 0.98 15.86
N ALA A 122 -15.09 2.28 15.90
CA ALA A 122 -15.51 2.96 17.12
C ALA A 122 -16.84 2.39 17.65
N ALA A 123 -17.84 2.20 16.77
CA ALA A 123 -19.12 1.62 17.14
C ALA A 123 -18.99 0.17 17.66
N ALA A 124 -18.19 -0.67 16.99
CA ALA A 124 -17.91 -2.04 17.45
C ALA A 124 -17.23 -2.06 18.82
N SER A 125 -16.30 -1.12 19.06
CA SER A 125 -15.60 -0.98 20.34
C SER A 125 -16.53 -0.54 21.48
N ALA A 126 -17.53 0.31 21.18
CA ALA A 126 -18.51 0.74 22.18
C ALA A 126 -19.50 -0.37 22.58
N ALA A 127 -19.66 -1.41 21.76
CA ALA A 127 -20.60 -2.51 22.03
C ALA A 127 -20.12 -3.47 23.13
N ARG A 128 -18.80 -3.57 23.36
CA ARG A 128 -18.23 -4.44 24.39
C ARG A 128 -16.92 -3.87 24.95
N PRO A 129 -16.72 -3.86 26.29
CA PRO A 129 -15.44 -3.50 26.89
C PRO A 129 -14.32 -4.41 26.42
N THR A 130 -13.47 -3.89 25.55
CA THR A 130 -12.33 -4.58 24.96
C THR A 130 -11.16 -3.61 24.85
N GLY A 131 -9.96 -4.10 24.57
CA GLY A 131 -8.79 -3.25 24.46
C GLY A 131 -7.60 -3.95 23.83
N MET A 132 -6.44 -3.30 23.93
CA MET A 132 -5.17 -3.84 23.46
C MET A 132 -4.06 -3.55 24.46
N SER A 133 -3.09 -4.47 24.57
CA SER A 133 -1.87 -4.30 25.36
C SER A 133 -0.65 -4.70 24.55
N ALA A 134 0.36 -3.83 24.49
CA ALA A 134 1.66 -4.18 23.93
C ALA A 134 2.39 -5.13 24.87
N VAL A 135 2.96 -6.19 24.32
CA VAL A 135 3.84 -7.15 24.97
C VAL A 135 5.24 -6.96 24.38
N LEU A 136 6.15 -6.44 25.20
CA LEU A 136 7.50 -6.02 24.78
C LEU A 136 8.57 -6.94 25.38
N GLY A 137 9.42 -7.52 24.53
CA GLY A 137 10.42 -8.51 24.92
C GLY A 137 9.85 -9.93 25.03
N GLY A 138 10.62 -10.83 25.61
CA GLY A 138 10.31 -12.27 25.61
C GLY A 138 10.66 -12.96 24.28
N ASP A 139 10.49 -14.28 24.26
CA ASP A 139 10.55 -15.08 23.04
C ASP A 139 9.22 -14.94 22.26
N ALA A 140 9.29 -14.83 20.93
CA ALA A 140 8.11 -14.50 20.13
C ALA A 140 7.05 -15.61 20.16
N ASP A 141 7.47 -16.86 20.07
CA ASP A 141 6.57 -18.02 20.08
C ASP A 141 5.96 -18.22 21.47
N GLU A 142 6.76 -18.04 22.53
CA GLU A 142 6.26 -18.05 23.91
C GLU A 142 5.22 -16.93 24.15
N VAL A 143 5.51 -15.71 23.69
CA VAL A 143 4.59 -14.57 23.83
C VAL A 143 3.27 -14.85 23.15
N VAL A 144 3.27 -15.34 21.91
CA VAL A 144 2.05 -15.70 21.18
C VAL A 144 1.28 -16.80 21.90
N ALA A 145 1.95 -17.87 22.32
CA ALA A 145 1.30 -18.98 23.03
C ALA A 145 0.65 -18.54 24.35
N VAL A 146 1.30 -17.64 25.11
CA VAL A 146 0.73 -17.10 26.35
C VAL A 146 -0.47 -16.18 26.07
N ILE A 147 -0.40 -15.32 25.05
CA ILE A 147 -1.54 -14.49 24.62
C ILE A 147 -2.75 -15.37 24.31
N GLU A 148 -2.56 -16.41 23.49
CA GLU A 148 -3.63 -17.33 23.09
C GLU A 148 -4.17 -18.14 24.27
N ARG A 149 -3.31 -18.54 25.22
CA ARG A 149 -3.72 -19.23 26.46
C ARG A 149 -4.72 -18.42 27.30
N HIS A 150 -4.61 -17.09 27.28
CA HIS A 150 -5.57 -16.20 27.94
C HIS A 150 -6.83 -15.90 27.09
N GLY A 151 -6.96 -16.54 25.92
CA GLY A 151 -8.05 -16.31 24.98
C GLY A 151 -7.96 -14.95 24.28
N LEU A 152 -6.79 -14.32 24.29
CA LEU A 152 -6.52 -13.09 23.55
C LEU A 152 -6.04 -13.42 22.15
N THR A 153 -6.18 -12.45 21.23
CA THR A 153 -5.61 -12.53 19.89
C THR A 153 -4.27 -11.76 19.85
N PRO A 154 -3.20 -12.29 19.22
CA PRO A 154 -2.01 -11.51 18.88
C PRO A 154 -2.30 -10.57 17.70
N ALA A 155 -3.10 -9.53 17.96
CA ALA A 155 -3.66 -8.61 16.98
C ALA A 155 -2.62 -7.84 16.16
N ASN A 156 -1.44 -7.58 16.71
CA ASN A 156 -0.31 -7.09 15.93
C ASN A 156 0.95 -7.90 16.25
N ILE A 157 1.56 -8.51 15.25
CA ILE A 157 2.89 -9.09 15.33
C ILE A 157 3.80 -8.13 14.55
N ASN A 158 4.45 -7.23 15.29
CA ASN A 158 5.20 -6.13 14.69
C ASN A 158 6.66 -6.49 14.39
N GLY A 159 7.11 -7.65 14.86
CA GLY A 159 8.52 -8.03 14.82
C GLY A 159 9.37 -7.28 15.86
N ALA A 160 10.68 -7.54 15.86
CA ALA A 160 11.66 -6.90 16.74
C ALA A 160 11.27 -6.92 18.24
N GLY A 161 10.70 -8.03 18.70
CA GLY A 161 10.30 -8.25 20.09
C GLY A 161 9.04 -7.47 20.53
N GLN A 162 8.18 -7.07 19.60
CA GLN A 162 6.91 -6.39 19.89
C GLN A 162 5.73 -7.17 19.32
N VAL A 163 4.83 -7.60 20.21
CA VAL A 163 3.50 -8.13 19.89
C VAL A 163 2.45 -7.28 20.59
N VAL A 164 1.24 -7.20 20.06
CA VAL A 164 0.10 -6.55 20.72
C VAL A 164 -0.99 -7.58 20.91
N ALA A 165 -1.34 -7.84 22.16
CA ALA A 165 -2.45 -8.67 22.56
C ALA A 165 -3.75 -7.85 22.55
N ALA A 166 -4.85 -8.45 22.11
CA ALA A 166 -6.16 -7.79 22.07
C ALA A 166 -7.28 -8.76 22.43
N GLY A 167 -8.30 -8.26 23.13
CA GLY A 167 -9.46 -9.02 23.58
C GLY A 167 -10.23 -8.26 24.64
N THR A 168 -10.93 -8.97 25.54
CA THR A 168 -11.68 -8.31 26.62
C THR A 168 -10.75 -7.73 27.68
N LEU A 169 -11.24 -6.74 28.43
CA LEU A 169 -10.45 -6.12 29.51
C LEU A 169 -10.07 -7.15 30.58
N GLU A 170 -10.95 -8.09 30.89
CA GLU A 170 -10.70 -9.16 31.87
C GLU A 170 -9.58 -10.10 31.40
N GLN A 171 -9.54 -10.45 30.11
CA GLN A 171 -8.48 -11.27 29.55
C GLN A 171 -7.13 -10.53 29.55
N LEU A 172 -7.13 -9.23 29.27
CA LEU A 172 -5.93 -8.39 29.29
C LEU A 172 -5.39 -8.21 30.72
N ASP A 173 -6.26 -8.08 31.71
CA ASP A 173 -5.87 -8.05 33.12
C ASP A 173 -5.27 -9.39 33.57
N ALA A 174 -5.81 -10.51 33.09
CA ALA A 174 -5.24 -11.84 33.33
C ALA A 174 -3.84 -11.99 32.71
N LEU A 175 -3.66 -11.56 31.45
CA LEU A 175 -2.33 -11.54 30.80
C LEU A 175 -1.33 -10.66 31.56
N LYS A 176 -1.78 -9.52 32.10
CA LYS A 176 -0.92 -8.63 32.88
C LYS A 176 -0.51 -9.24 34.22
N ALA A 177 -1.36 -10.07 34.81
CA ALA A 177 -1.07 -10.79 36.05
C ALA A 177 -0.16 -12.01 35.84
N ASP A 178 -0.22 -12.63 34.65
CA ASP A 178 0.59 -13.78 34.24
C ASP A 178 1.32 -13.50 32.90
N PRO A 179 2.28 -12.56 32.88
CA PRO A 179 2.93 -12.13 31.64
C PRO A 179 3.92 -13.20 31.12
N PRO A 180 4.21 -13.21 29.79
CA PRO A 180 5.24 -14.08 29.24
C PRO A 180 6.62 -13.81 29.86
N THR A 181 7.48 -14.83 29.88
CA THR A 181 8.80 -14.72 30.50
C THR A 181 9.63 -13.61 29.85
N LYS A 182 10.24 -12.75 30.66
CA LYS A 182 11.05 -11.59 30.22
C LYS A 182 10.30 -10.58 29.34
N ALA A 183 8.97 -10.60 29.32
CA ALA A 183 8.16 -9.63 28.60
C ALA A 183 7.50 -8.62 29.57
N ARG A 184 7.19 -7.43 29.03
CA ARG A 184 6.41 -6.40 29.73
C ARG A 184 5.06 -6.20 29.04
N VAL A 185 3.98 -6.17 29.80
CA VAL A 185 2.63 -5.92 29.30
C VAL A 185 2.22 -4.47 29.59
N ILE A 186 1.88 -3.70 28.55
CA ILE A 186 1.59 -2.27 28.63
C ILE A 186 0.24 -1.99 27.92
N PRO A 187 -0.79 -1.54 28.63
CA PRO A 187 -2.06 -1.15 28.01
C PRO A 187 -1.89 -0.02 26.98
N LEU A 188 -2.60 -0.13 25.86
CA LEU A 188 -2.61 0.88 24.82
C LEU A 188 -3.85 1.78 24.92
N PRO A 189 -3.71 3.10 24.65
CA PRO A 189 -4.84 4.04 24.70
C PRO A 189 -5.67 3.95 23.41
N VAL A 190 -6.40 2.85 23.25
CA VAL A 190 -7.28 2.57 22.11
C VAL A 190 -8.70 2.27 22.59
N ALA A 191 -9.68 2.47 21.70
CA ALA A 191 -11.09 2.33 22.04
C ALA A 191 -11.54 0.87 22.25
N GLY A 192 -10.85 -0.09 21.63
CA GLY A 192 -11.25 -1.51 21.66
C GLY A 192 -10.19 -2.46 21.12
N ALA A 193 -10.55 -3.74 21.05
CA ALA A 193 -9.69 -4.82 20.52
C ALA A 193 -9.69 -4.86 18.99
N PHE A 194 -8.96 -3.95 18.35
CA PHE A 194 -8.80 -3.95 16.89
C PHE A 194 -8.10 -5.22 16.38
N HIS A 195 -8.35 -5.58 15.11
CA HIS A 195 -7.72 -6.75 14.47
C HIS A 195 -8.09 -8.09 15.13
N THR A 196 -9.29 -8.15 15.70
CA THR A 196 -9.86 -9.35 16.31
C THR A 196 -11.30 -9.56 15.84
N GLU A 197 -11.89 -10.71 16.20
CA GLU A 197 -13.30 -10.99 15.99
C GLU A 197 -14.26 -9.93 16.54
N HIS A 198 -13.85 -9.12 17.54
CA HIS A 198 -14.66 -8.04 18.07
C HIS A 198 -14.98 -6.94 17.04
N MET A 199 -14.19 -6.86 15.96
CA MET A 199 -14.43 -5.93 14.85
C MET A 199 -15.29 -6.53 13.73
N ALA A 200 -15.78 -7.77 13.84
CA ALA A 200 -16.60 -8.42 12.82
C ALA A 200 -17.81 -7.57 12.34
N PRO A 201 -18.54 -6.83 13.21
CA PRO A 201 -19.62 -5.95 12.74
C PRO A 201 -19.15 -4.85 11.77
N ALA A 202 -17.92 -4.35 11.94
CA ALA A 202 -17.35 -3.36 11.03
C ALA A 202 -17.04 -3.94 9.64
N VAL A 203 -16.63 -5.21 9.57
CA VAL A 203 -16.34 -5.93 8.31
C VAL A 203 -17.58 -5.95 7.42
N GLU A 204 -18.76 -6.22 7.98
CA GLU A 204 -20.01 -6.32 7.22
C GLU A 204 -20.35 -5.01 6.51
N VAL A 205 -20.30 -3.89 7.25
CA VAL A 205 -20.57 -2.56 6.70
C VAL A 205 -19.51 -2.17 5.66
N LEU A 206 -18.24 -2.38 5.96
CA LEU A 206 -17.13 -2.06 5.04
C LEU A 206 -17.17 -2.90 3.76
N SER A 207 -17.61 -4.15 3.84
CA SER A 207 -17.85 -5.00 2.67
C SER A 207 -18.91 -4.41 1.74
N GLY A 208 -19.90 -3.69 2.29
CA GLY A 208 -20.90 -2.94 1.54
C GLY A 208 -20.27 -1.83 0.69
N TYR A 209 -19.49 -0.96 1.33
CA TYR A 209 -18.79 0.14 0.65
C TYR A 209 -17.78 -0.37 -0.38
N ALA A 210 -17.01 -1.41 -0.05
CA ALA A 210 -16.01 -1.98 -0.93
C ALA A 210 -16.58 -2.45 -2.29
N ARG A 211 -17.84 -2.91 -2.33
CA ARG A 211 -18.49 -3.28 -3.61
C ARG A 211 -18.71 -2.10 -4.55
N ALA A 212 -18.78 -0.88 -4.03
CA ALA A 212 -19.01 0.34 -4.81
C ALA A 212 -17.70 1.06 -5.20
N ILE A 213 -16.55 0.63 -4.67
CA ILE A 213 -15.26 1.21 -4.99
C ILE A 213 -14.77 0.65 -6.33
N SER A 214 -14.61 1.53 -7.32
CA SER A 214 -13.86 1.23 -8.54
C SER A 214 -12.38 1.05 -8.20
N THR A 215 -11.79 -0.05 -8.65
CA THR A 215 -10.38 -0.38 -8.39
C THR A 215 -9.57 -0.58 -9.66
N HIS A 216 -8.26 -0.34 -9.55
CA HIS A 216 -7.26 -0.66 -10.58
C HIS A 216 -6.12 -1.46 -9.96
N ASP A 217 -5.44 -2.28 -10.76
CA ASP A 217 -4.31 -3.05 -10.25
C ASP A 217 -3.18 -2.12 -9.78
N PRO A 218 -2.52 -2.45 -8.66
CA PRO A 218 -1.49 -1.62 -8.07
C PRO A 218 -0.32 -1.42 -9.04
N ARG A 219 0.08 -0.18 -9.22
CA ARG A 219 1.20 0.21 -10.10
C ARG A 219 2.58 0.01 -9.47
N VAL A 220 2.60 -0.20 -8.16
CA VAL A 220 3.77 -0.49 -7.34
C VAL A 220 3.42 -1.70 -6.48
N PRO A 221 4.34 -2.67 -6.28
CA PRO A 221 4.11 -3.80 -5.38
C PRO A 221 3.54 -3.37 -4.02
N LEU A 222 2.39 -3.95 -3.63
CA LEU A 222 1.77 -3.70 -2.33
C LEU A 222 1.95 -4.89 -1.41
N VAL A 223 2.64 -4.69 -0.28
CA VAL A 223 2.86 -5.73 0.73
C VAL A 223 1.75 -5.67 1.76
N SER A 224 1.02 -6.78 1.94
CA SER A 224 -0.18 -6.80 2.79
C SER A 224 0.09 -7.29 4.21
N ASN A 225 -0.61 -6.70 5.18
CA ASN A 225 -0.57 -7.09 6.60
C ASN A 225 -1.14 -8.48 6.89
N ALA A 226 -1.91 -9.08 5.97
CA ALA A 226 -2.53 -10.37 6.20
C ALA A 226 -1.50 -11.50 6.34
N ASP A 227 -0.46 -11.48 5.50
CA ASP A 227 0.49 -12.57 5.34
C ASP A 227 1.89 -12.11 4.87
N GLY A 228 2.12 -10.78 4.83
CA GLY A 228 3.36 -10.20 4.29
C GLY A 228 3.52 -10.35 2.78
N GLN A 229 2.58 -10.96 2.05
CA GLN A 229 2.77 -11.20 0.62
C GLN A 229 2.47 -9.95 -0.21
N VAL A 230 3.14 -9.87 -1.37
CA VAL A 230 2.83 -8.88 -2.40
C VAL A 230 1.49 -9.23 -3.05
N VAL A 231 0.63 -8.23 -3.20
CA VAL A 231 -0.69 -8.36 -3.84
C VAL A 231 -0.68 -7.61 -5.17
N HIS A 232 -1.02 -8.32 -6.24
CA HIS A 232 -1.02 -7.77 -7.61
C HIS A 232 -2.43 -7.48 -8.17
N ASP A 233 -3.47 -8.03 -7.55
CA ASP A 233 -4.86 -7.86 -7.99
C ASP A 233 -5.61 -6.89 -7.09
N SER A 234 -6.22 -5.88 -7.71
CA SER A 234 -6.91 -4.79 -7.03
C SER A 234 -8.08 -5.23 -6.16
N ARG A 235 -8.83 -6.26 -6.58
CA ARG A 235 -9.95 -6.81 -5.80
C ARG A 235 -9.47 -7.53 -4.57
N THR A 236 -8.33 -8.22 -4.66
CA THR A 236 -7.67 -8.88 -3.55
C THR A 236 -7.14 -7.86 -2.54
N VAL A 237 -6.53 -6.75 -3.02
CA VAL A 237 -6.16 -5.62 -2.14
C VAL A 237 -7.37 -5.14 -1.35
N LEU A 238 -8.48 -4.82 -2.03
CA LEU A 238 -9.66 -4.29 -1.37
C LEU A 238 -10.31 -5.30 -0.41
N LYS A 239 -10.38 -6.57 -0.80
CA LYS A 239 -10.86 -7.66 0.08
C LYS A 239 -10.00 -7.76 1.34
N ARG A 240 -8.68 -7.70 1.19
CA ARG A 240 -7.73 -7.76 2.31
C ARG A 240 -7.93 -6.55 3.23
N LEU A 241 -7.98 -5.32 2.70
CA LEU A 241 -8.25 -4.09 3.47
C LEU A 241 -9.53 -4.21 4.34
N VAL A 242 -10.61 -4.76 3.78
CA VAL A 242 -11.87 -4.95 4.51
C VAL A 242 -11.73 -6.03 5.59
N SER A 243 -11.19 -7.20 5.25
CA SER A 243 -11.03 -8.30 6.22
C SER A 243 -10.03 -7.96 7.33
N GLN A 244 -9.05 -7.10 7.05
CA GLN A 244 -7.96 -6.77 7.95
C GLN A 244 -8.43 -6.09 9.24
N VAL A 245 -9.59 -5.44 9.25
CA VAL A 245 -10.13 -4.82 10.48
C VAL A 245 -10.36 -5.83 11.60
N SER A 246 -10.63 -7.09 11.25
CA SER A 246 -10.89 -8.20 12.18
C SER A 246 -9.84 -9.31 12.13
N ASN A 247 -8.71 -9.09 11.46
CA ASN A 247 -7.63 -10.06 11.34
C ASN A 247 -6.29 -9.44 11.77
N PRO A 248 -5.36 -10.24 12.34
CA PRO A 248 -4.06 -9.75 12.81
C PRO A 248 -3.25 -8.99 11.75
N VAL A 249 -2.44 -8.04 12.23
CA VAL A 249 -1.40 -7.37 11.42
C VAL A 249 -0.09 -8.14 11.55
N ARG A 250 0.39 -8.72 10.45
CA ARG A 250 1.69 -9.39 10.32
C ARG A 250 2.75 -8.46 9.74
N TRP A 251 3.08 -7.41 10.49
CA TRP A 251 4.10 -6.44 10.06
C TRP A 251 5.51 -7.02 10.10
N ASP A 252 5.74 -8.03 10.94
CA ASP A 252 6.92 -8.90 10.89
C ASP A 252 7.12 -9.49 9.49
N LEU A 253 6.09 -10.12 8.92
CA LEU A 253 6.16 -10.72 7.58
C LEU A 253 6.28 -9.67 6.47
N CYS A 254 5.70 -8.47 6.66
CA CYS A 254 5.92 -7.36 5.74
C CYS A 254 7.40 -6.96 5.68
N MET A 255 8.06 -6.87 6.84
CA MET A 255 9.49 -6.54 6.92
C MET A 255 10.39 -7.65 6.35
N GLU A 256 10.08 -8.92 6.61
CA GLU A 256 10.76 -10.06 5.96
C GLU A 256 10.65 -9.98 4.44
N THR A 257 9.48 -9.58 3.93
CA THR A 257 9.27 -9.39 2.49
C THR A 257 10.10 -8.22 1.96
N PHE A 258 10.19 -7.10 2.67
CA PHE A 258 11.07 -5.99 2.27
C PHE A 258 12.53 -6.43 2.17
N GLU A 259 13.02 -7.21 3.15
CA GLU A 259 14.37 -7.78 3.13
C GLU A 259 14.57 -8.70 1.92
N SER A 260 13.62 -9.60 1.66
CA SER A 260 13.67 -10.52 0.51
C SER A 260 13.69 -9.79 -0.85
N MET A 261 13.08 -8.61 -0.91
CA MET A 261 13.06 -7.74 -2.09
C MET A 261 14.32 -6.86 -2.20
N GLY A 262 15.28 -6.98 -1.29
CA GLY A 262 16.53 -6.20 -1.32
C GLY A 262 16.32 -4.73 -1.00
N VAL A 263 15.51 -4.42 0.02
CA VAL A 263 15.33 -3.05 0.51
C VAL A 263 16.68 -2.45 0.91
N THR A 264 16.93 -1.22 0.46
CA THR A 264 18.15 -0.45 0.80
C THR A 264 17.80 0.90 1.44
N GLY A 265 16.60 1.42 1.16
CA GLY A 265 16.06 2.62 1.80
C GLY A 265 14.59 2.44 2.16
N LEU A 266 14.17 2.96 3.31
CA LEU A 266 12.78 2.96 3.77
C LEU A 266 12.39 4.35 4.25
N ILE A 267 11.32 4.90 3.68
CA ILE A 267 10.74 6.18 4.07
C ILE A 267 9.37 5.93 4.69
N GLU A 268 9.18 6.35 5.93
CA GLU A 268 7.88 6.40 6.60
C GLU A 268 7.26 7.77 6.40
N ILE A 269 6.04 7.82 5.86
CA ILE A 269 5.32 9.07 5.64
C ILE A 269 4.65 9.59 6.92
N PRO A 270 4.32 10.89 7.01
CA PRO A 270 3.65 11.46 8.16
C PRO A 270 2.33 10.77 8.53
N PRO A 271 2.00 10.71 9.83
CA PRO A 271 2.86 11.05 10.98
C PRO A 271 3.92 9.98 11.27
N ALA A 272 5.19 10.27 10.99
CA ALA A 272 6.24 9.25 10.98
C ALA A 272 6.96 9.08 12.32
N GLY A 273 7.40 7.85 12.59
CA GLY A 273 8.40 7.51 13.60
C GLY A 273 8.33 6.08 14.09
N THR A 274 7.12 5.51 14.17
CA THR A 274 6.89 4.19 14.76
C THR A 274 7.43 3.08 13.86
N LEU A 275 7.11 3.11 12.56
CA LEU A 275 7.53 2.07 11.62
C LEU A 275 9.03 2.15 11.35
N THR A 276 9.58 3.37 11.26
CA THR A 276 11.04 3.61 11.22
C THR A 276 11.73 3.04 12.46
N GLY A 277 11.12 3.23 13.64
CA GLY A 277 11.62 2.67 14.89
C GLY A 277 11.62 1.13 14.93
N LEU A 278 10.65 0.49 14.28
CA LEU A 278 10.60 -0.98 14.10
C LEU A 278 11.64 -1.45 13.09
N ALA A 279 11.68 -0.81 11.92
CA ALA A 279 12.63 -1.10 10.84
C ALA A 279 14.08 -1.00 11.32
N LYS A 280 14.42 -0.02 12.18
CA LYS A 280 15.77 0.13 12.74
C LYS A 280 16.29 -1.13 13.46
N ARG A 281 15.39 -1.92 14.05
CA ARG A 281 15.74 -3.18 14.73
C ARG A 281 15.66 -4.39 13.80
N ALA A 282 14.68 -4.41 12.89
CA ALA A 282 14.39 -5.56 12.05
C ALA A 282 15.22 -5.60 10.74
N LEU A 283 15.67 -4.44 10.24
CA LEU A 283 16.29 -4.27 8.93
C LEU A 283 17.67 -3.60 9.06
N PRO A 284 18.69 -4.31 9.59
CA PRO A 284 20.02 -3.74 9.75
C PRO A 284 20.65 -3.39 8.39
N GLY A 285 21.25 -2.20 8.29
CA GLY A 285 21.92 -1.74 7.06
C GLY A 285 21.02 -1.01 6.06
N VAL A 286 19.70 -0.95 6.29
CA VAL A 286 18.77 -0.14 5.50
C VAL A 286 18.84 1.31 5.96
N GLU A 287 18.91 2.25 5.02
CA GLU A 287 18.80 3.67 5.33
C GLU A 287 17.33 4.03 5.64
N LEU A 288 17.08 4.73 6.75
CA LEU A 288 15.73 4.98 7.23
C LEU A 288 15.46 6.48 7.38
N LEU A 289 14.28 6.91 6.93
CA LEU A 289 13.78 8.27 7.15
C LEU A 289 12.35 8.25 7.67
N ALA A 290 12.14 8.88 8.82
CA ALA A 290 10.83 9.27 9.29
C ALA A 290 10.54 10.70 8.80
N LEU A 291 9.74 10.83 7.73
CA LEU A 291 9.32 12.12 7.18
C LEU A 291 8.31 12.76 8.13
N LYS A 292 8.70 13.82 8.85
CA LYS A 292 7.86 14.46 9.88
C LYS A 292 7.40 15.85 9.45
N THR A 293 8.28 16.63 8.86
CA THR A 293 7.99 18.00 8.41
C THR A 293 8.51 18.23 6.99
N PRO A 294 8.12 19.33 6.33
CA PRO A 294 8.68 19.70 5.03
C PRO A 294 10.21 19.89 5.03
N ASP A 295 10.83 20.15 6.18
CA ASP A 295 12.29 20.30 6.29
C ASP A 295 13.02 18.98 5.99
N ASP A 296 12.35 17.84 6.15
CA ASP A 296 12.91 16.52 5.83
C ASP A 296 12.87 16.21 4.31
N LEU A 297 12.18 17.02 3.49
CA LEU A 297 11.96 16.74 2.06
C LEU A 297 13.26 16.68 1.25
N GLU A 298 14.25 17.51 1.58
CA GLU A 298 15.55 17.46 0.91
C GLU A 298 16.22 16.08 1.11
N THR A 299 16.16 15.55 2.33
CA THR A 299 16.67 14.22 2.65
C THR A 299 15.84 13.13 1.95
N ALA A 300 14.51 13.30 1.94
CA ALA A 300 13.61 12.37 1.26
C ALA A 300 13.91 12.29 -0.25
N HIS A 301 14.08 13.44 -0.92
CA HIS A 301 14.41 13.50 -2.34
C HIS A 301 15.76 12.87 -2.64
N ARG A 302 16.77 13.05 -1.78
CA ARG A 302 18.05 12.34 -1.89
C ARG A 302 17.84 10.82 -1.81
N MET A 303 17.16 10.33 -0.79
CA MET A 303 16.90 8.90 -0.62
C MET A 303 16.12 8.32 -1.80
N VAL A 304 15.16 9.07 -2.35
CA VAL A 304 14.43 8.68 -3.56
C VAL A 304 15.37 8.51 -4.74
N ARG A 305 16.33 9.41 -4.95
CA ARG A 305 17.32 9.30 -6.03
C ARG A 305 18.33 8.16 -5.81
N GLU A 306 18.72 7.90 -4.58
CA GLU A 306 19.77 6.92 -4.25
C GLU A 306 19.26 5.48 -4.13
N HIS A 307 18.02 5.30 -3.67
CA HIS A 307 17.44 3.97 -3.43
C HIS A 307 16.28 3.63 -4.36
N GLY A 308 15.68 4.64 -5.00
CA GLY A 308 14.58 4.43 -5.93
C GLY A 308 15.03 3.67 -7.17
N SER A 309 14.10 2.93 -7.76
CA SER A 309 14.40 2.24 -9.02
C SER A 309 14.47 3.24 -10.17
N THR A 310 15.43 3.05 -11.08
CA THR A 310 15.41 3.65 -12.42
C THR A 310 14.81 2.71 -13.46
N GLU A 311 14.51 1.46 -13.08
CA GLU A 311 13.72 0.54 -13.90
C GLU A 311 12.32 1.12 -13.96
N THR A 312 12.04 1.78 -15.07
CA THR A 312 10.72 2.31 -15.36
C THR A 312 9.70 1.19 -15.17
N ALA A 313 8.70 1.41 -14.31
CA ALA A 313 7.44 0.67 -14.24
C ALA A 313 6.67 0.77 -15.57
N MET A 314 7.28 0.24 -16.62
CA MET A 314 7.01 0.32 -18.06
C MET A 314 7.52 -0.94 -18.76
N ASP A 315 7.82 -2.02 -18.05
CA ASP A 315 7.70 -3.32 -18.68
C ASP A 315 6.23 -3.72 -18.60
N PRO A 316 5.42 -3.38 -19.63
CA PRO A 316 4.05 -3.83 -19.65
C PRO A 316 4.05 -5.35 -19.62
N THR A 317 3.08 -5.98 -18.96
CA THR A 317 2.99 -7.45 -18.95
C THR A 317 2.97 -8.05 -20.37
N TRP A 318 2.56 -7.26 -21.36
CA TRP A 318 2.64 -7.57 -22.79
C TRP A 318 2.66 -6.29 -23.65
N ARG A 319 3.19 -6.39 -24.87
CA ARG A 319 3.20 -5.34 -25.91
C ARG A 319 2.41 -5.82 -27.13
N LEU A 320 1.80 -4.90 -27.87
CA LEU A 320 1.12 -5.19 -29.13
C LEU A 320 1.84 -4.54 -30.31
N VAL A 321 2.05 -5.32 -31.36
CA VAL A 321 2.38 -4.80 -32.70
C VAL A 321 1.06 -4.64 -33.47
N ILE A 322 0.85 -3.47 -34.07
CA ILE A 322 -0.38 -3.11 -34.77
C ILE A 322 -0.13 -2.89 -36.25
N ALA A 323 -1.17 -3.06 -37.06
CA ALA A 323 -1.15 -2.76 -38.48
C ALA A 323 -1.00 -1.24 -38.73
N PRO A 324 0.05 -0.79 -39.44
CA PRO A 324 0.21 0.64 -39.78
C PRO A 324 -0.77 1.12 -40.84
N SER A 325 -1.34 0.22 -41.64
CA SER A 325 -2.21 0.55 -42.77
C SER A 325 -3.27 -0.54 -43.00
N LYS A 326 -4.25 -0.23 -43.85
CA LYS A 326 -5.23 -1.21 -44.31
C LYS A 326 -4.63 -2.08 -45.40
N GLY A 327 -4.78 -3.40 -45.34
CA GLY A 327 -4.32 -4.30 -46.40
C GLY A 327 -4.48 -5.77 -46.03
N VAL A 328 -3.74 -6.64 -46.70
CA VAL A 328 -3.63 -8.07 -46.38
C VAL A 328 -2.29 -8.29 -45.69
N VAL A 329 -2.31 -8.86 -44.49
CA VAL A 329 -1.09 -9.13 -43.72
C VAL A 329 -0.42 -10.42 -44.21
N SER A 330 0.91 -10.43 -44.27
CA SER A 330 1.72 -11.62 -44.50
C SER A 330 2.90 -11.69 -43.56
N PHE A 331 3.17 -12.86 -42.99
CA PHE A 331 4.30 -13.08 -42.07
C PHE A 331 4.78 -14.53 -42.12
N ASP A 332 6.08 -14.73 -41.95
CA ASP A 332 6.62 -16.08 -41.77
C ASP A 332 6.34 -16.49 -40.31
N HIS A 333 5.71 -17.64 -40.11
CA HIS A 333 5.18 -18.07 -38.81
C HIS A 333 6.32 -18.15 -37.77
N SER A 334 6.50 -17.07 -37.00
CA SER A 334 7.30 -17.12 -35.79
C SER A 334 6.50 -17.93 -34.77
N VAL A 335 7.03 -19.10 -34.42
CA VAL A 335 6.45 -20.00 -33.41
C VAL A 335 6.39 -19.24 -32.08
N GLU A 336 5.34 -19.48 -31.29
CA GLU A 336 5.27 -19.03 -29.89
C GLU A 336 6.60 -19.29 -29.16
N GLY A 337 7.08 -18.30 -28.40
CA GLY A 337 8.36 -18.38 -27.71
C GLY A 337 9.57 -17.84 -28.49
N THR A 338 9.41 -17.50 -29.78
CA THR A 338 10.44 -16.84 -30.60
C THR A 338 10.81 -15.46 -30.02
N VAL A 339 12.09 -15.11 -30.01
CA VAL A 339 12.57 -13.79 -29.57
C VAL A 339 12.61 -12.84 -30.75
N VAL A 340 11.99 -11.67 -30.58
CA VAL A 340 11.97 -10.56 -31.54
C VAL A 340 12.81 -9.43 -30.97
N GLU A 341 13.86 -9.03 -31.69
CA GLU A 341 14.70 -7.90 -31.30
C GLU A 341 14.01 -6.55 -31.63
N PRO A 342 14.26 -5.47 -30.87
CA PRO A 342 13.78 -4.14 -31.21
C PRO A 342 14.16 -3.74 -32.65
N GLY A 343 13.20 -3.22 -33.41
CA GLY A 343 13.38 -2.82 -34.81
C GLY A 343 13.22 -3.96 -35.83
N SER A 344 13.04 -5.21 -35.39
CA SER A 344 12.83 -6.34 -36.29
C SER A 344 11.55 -6.18 -37.11
N VAL A 345 11.63 -6.55 -38.39
CA VAL A 345 10.45 -6.72 -39.25
C VAL A 345 9.75 -8.01 -38.84
N VAL A 346 8.48 -7.92 -38.46
CA VAL A 346 7.68 -9.08 -38.01
C VAL A 346 6.61 -9.48 -39.02
N ALA A 347 6.14 -8.55 -39.84
CA ALA A 347 5.15 -8.81 -40.89
C ALA A 347 5.27 -7.78 -42.03
N GLU A 348 4.55 -8.02 -43.11
CA GLU A 348 4.30 -7.08 -44.19
C GLU A 348 2.79 -6.94 -44.41
N ILE A 349 2.33 -5.75 -44.81
CA ILE A 349 0.95 -5.52 -45.23
C ILE A 349 0.96 -5.10 -46.70
N ALA A 350 0.31 -5.90 -47.53
CA ALA A 350 0.16 -5.62 -48.96
C ALA A 350 -1.20 -4.96 -49.25
N THR A 351 -1.18 -3.96 -50.12
CA THR A 351 -2.37 -3.37 -50.75
C THR A 351 -2.33 -3.63 -52.25
N LEU A 352 -3.33 -3.15 -52.99
CA LEU A 352 -3.33 -3.25 -54.46
C LEU A 352 -2.17 -2.47 -55.13
N ARG A 353 -1.56 -1.50 -54.42
CA ARG A 353 -0.56 -0.58 -55.01
C ARG A 353 0.78 -0.55 -54.27
N ASP A 354 0.75 -0.75 -52.96
CA ASP A 354 1.89 -0.56 -52.07
C ASP A 354 2.06 -1.74 -51.09
N ARG A 355 3.28 -1.90 -50.57
CA ARG A 355 3.62 -2.81 -49.46
C ARG A 355 4.18 -2.01 -48.29
N PHE A 356 3.75 -2.36 -47.07
CA PHE A 356 4.15 -1.70 -45.84
C PHE A 356 4.81 -2.70 -44.89
N THR A 357 6.03 -2.40 -44.47
CA THR A 357 6.73 -3.20 -43.48
C THR A 357 6.16 -2.94 -42.09
N VAL A 358 5.90 -4.00 -41.32
CA VAL A 358 5.50 -3.92 -39.91
C VAL A 358 6.72 -4.24 -39.05
N THR A 359 7.22 -3.24 -38.34
CA THR A 359 8.38 -3.38 -37.44
C THR A 359 7.93 -3.38 -35.99
N SER A 360 8.51 -4.26 -35.17
CA SER A 360 8.34 -4.19 -33.72
C SER A 360 9.23 -3.10 -33.17
N ALA A 361 8.65 -1.99 -32.68
CA ALA A 361 9.43 -0.88 -32.11
C ALA A 361 10.23 -1.28 -30.86
N HIS A 362 9.80 -2.34 -30.17
CA HIS A 362 10.44 -2.88 -28.97
C HIS A 362 10.64 -4.38 -29.10
N GLY A 363 11.62 -4.93 -28.37
CA GLY A 363 11.87 -6.36 -28.33
C GLY A 363 10.89 -7.11 -27.40
N GLY A 364 10.84 -8.42 -27.55
CA GLY A 364 10.06 -9.31 -26.70
C GLY A 364 9.95 -10.73 -27.24
N ARG A 365 9.37 -11.62 -26.43
CA ARG A 365 9.06 -13.00 -26.80
C ARG A 365 7.65 -13.08 -27.39
N VAL A 366 7.48 -13.73 -28.53
CA VAL A 366 6.16 -13.96 -29.16
C VAL A 366 5.28 -14.77 -28.21
N ILE A 367 4.12 -14.22 -27.86
CA ILE A 367 3.05 -14.93 -27.14
C ILE A 367 2.11 -15.55 -28.17
N GLU A 368 1.49 -14.71 -29.00
CA GLU A 368 0.49 -15.16 -29.98
C GLU A 368 0.37 -14.16 -31.14
N TRP A 369 0.02 -14.70 -32.31
CA TRP A 369 -0.51 -13.91 -33.42
C TRP A 369 -2.02 -13.77 -33.25
N LEU A 370 -2.53 -12.56 -33.39
CA LEU A 370 -3.95 -12.21 -33.24
C LEU A 370 -4.70 -12.21 -34.59
N VAL A 371 -4.00 -12.58 -35.66
CA VAL A 371 -4.45 -12.67 -37.06
C VAL A 371 -3.78 -13.88 -37.71
N GLU A 372 -4.36 -14.38 -38.80
CA GLU A 372 -3.77 -15.41 -39.65
C GLU A 372 -3.04 -14.79 -40.87
N ASP A 373 -2.09 -15.53 -41.45
CA ASP A 373 -1.44 -15.12 -42.69
C ASP A 373 -2.49 -15.02 -43.82
N GLY A 374 -2.52 -13.88 -44.52
CA GLY A 374 -3.53 -13.58 -45.53
C GLY A 374 -4.80 -12.87 -45.02
N ASP A 375 -4.89 -12.58 -43.72
CA ASP A 375 -6.05 -11.84 -43.18
C ASP A 375 -6.10 -10.37 -43.66
N PRO A 376 -7.30 -9.84 -43.93
CA PRO A 376 -7.49 -8.41 -44.13
C PRO A 376 -7.40 -7.67 -42.78
N VAL A 377 -6.58 -6.63 -42.72
CA VAL A 377 -6.33 -5.84 -41.51
C VAL A 377 -6.61 -4.35 -41.74
N SER A 378 -6.99 -3.65 -40.67
CA SER A 378 -7.22 -2.20 -40.66
C SER A 378 -6.13 -1.44 -39.86
N PRO A 379 -5.91 -0.14 -40.11
CA PRO A 379 -4.94 0.64 -39.35
C PRO A 379 -5.26 0.60 -37.85
N GLY A 380 -4.26 0.31 -37.03
CA GLY A 380 -4.39 0.16 -35.59
C GLY A 380 -4.86 -1.22 -35.12
N GLN A 381 -5.18 -2.15 -36.03
CA GLN A 381 -5.57 -3.51 -35.67
C GLN A 381 -4.38 -4.27 -35.05
N PRO A 382 -4.53 -4.88 -33.86
CA PRO A 382 -3.49 -5.72 -33.27
C PRO A 382 -3.16 -6.94 -34.15
N LEU A 383 -1.87 -7.21 -34.34
CA LEU A 383 -1.36 -8.32 -35.15
C LEU A 383 -0.62 -9.36 -34.31
N LEU A 384 0.23 -8.91 -33.39
CA LEU A 384 1.14 -9.77 -32.62
C LEU A 384 1.22 -9.28 -31.18
N ARG A 385 1.12 -10.21 -30.22
CA ARG A 385 1.36 -9.93 -28.80
C ARG A 385 2.73 -10.45 -28.39
N LEU A 386 3.51 -9.60 -27.73
CA LEU A 386 4.85 -9.91 -27.22
C LEU A 386 4.88 -9.81 -25.68
N HIS A 387 5.59 -10.70 -25.01
CA HIS A 387 6.02 -10.51 -23.62
C HIS A 387 7.35 -9.76 -23.62
N PRO A 388 7.51 -8.63 -22.91
CA PRO A 388 8.83 -7.99 -22.81
C PRO A 388 9.86 -8.93 -22.21
N GLN A 389 11.08 -8.89 -22.73
CA GLN A 389 12.22 -9.42 -22.01
C GLN A 389 12.77 -8.27 -21.18
N GLY A 390 12.90 -8.49 -19.87
CA GLY A 390 13.49 -7.50 -18.96
C GLY A 390 14.83 -7.05 -19.52
N ALA A 391 15.04 -5.73 -19.54
CA ALA A 391 16.22 -5.09 -20.12
C ALA A 391 17.52 -5.49 -19.40
#